data_AF-A0A358Y5D6-F1
#
_entry.id   AF-A0A358Y5D6-F1
#
_cell.length_a   1.000
_cell.length_b   1.000
_cell.length_c   1.000
_cell.angle_alpha   90.00
_cell.angle_beta   90.00
_cell.angle_gamma   90.00
#
_symmetry.space_group_name_H-M   'P 1'
#
loop_
_entity.id
_entity.type
_entity.pdbx_description
1 polymer ?
#
loop_
_entity_poly.entity_id
_entity_poly.type
_entity_poly.pdbx_seq_one_letter_code
_entity_poly.pdbx_strand_id
1 'polypeptide(L)' 'DACPTNAIIVGDWNNETSIVRKSTKENRAYQALEEVGIKPNMWYKVKVRNEENKELAALQHTTSHH' A
#
# COMPACT_ATOMS: atom_id res chain seq x y z
N ASP A 1 10.31 13.72 8.13
CA ASP A 1 9.78 12.68 7.25
C ASP A 1 10.84 11.60 7.10
N ALA A 2 10.57 10.39 7.56
CA ALA A 2 11.59 9.35 7.76
C ALA A 2 11.45 8.17 6.78
N CYS A 3 10.35 8.11 6.03
CA CYS A 3 10.08 7.04 5.09
C CYS A 3 10.44 7.51 3.67
N PRO A 4 11.57 7.08 3.07
CA PRO A 4 12.00 7.56 1.75
C PRO A 4 11.05 7.16 0.62
N THR A 5 10.21 6.14 0.85
CA THR A 5 9.24 5.62 -0.12
C THR A 5 7.84 6.20 0.04
N ASN A 6 7.61 7.12 0.97
CA ASN A 6 6.30 7.71 1.28
C ASN A 6 5.21 6.65 1.53
N ALA A 7 5.58 5.50 2.10
CA ALA A 7 4.67 4.38 2.34
C ALA A 7 3.66 4.67 3.46
N ILE A 8 4.04 5.52 4.42
CA ILE A 8 3.21 5.90 5.57
C ILE A 8 2.65 7.30 5.30
N ILE A 9 1.33 7.41 5.29
CA ILE A 9 0.62 8.67 5.07
C ILE A 9 -0.19 8.97 6.34
N VAL A 10 0.12 10.09 6.98
CA VAL A 10 -0.60 10.57 8.17
C VAL A 10 -1.36 11.84 7.79
N GLY A 11 -2.60 11.96 8.23
CA GLY A 11 -3.45 13.11 7.91
C GLY A 11 -4.84 13.00 8.55
N ASP A 12 -5.66 14.01 8.29
CA ASP A 12 -7.01 14.08 8.85
C ASP A 12 -7.99 13.14 8.13
N TRP A 13 -8.66 12.30 8.91
CA TRP A 13 -9.68 11.38 8.45
C TRP A 13 -11.03 12.06 8.17
N ASN A 14 -11.35 13.11 8.93
CA ASN A 14 -12.65 13.78 8.83
C ASN A 14 -12.75 14.63 7.56
N ASN A 15 -11.62 15.05 6.99
CA ASN A 15 -11.59 15.72 5.71
C ASN A 15 -11.76 14.73 4.55
N GLU A 16 -12.90 14.82 3.85
CA GLU A 16 -13.24 13.92 2.75
C GLU A 16 -12.29 13.99 1.55
N THR A 17 -11.62 15.12 1.38
CA THR A 17 -10.68 15.36 0.27
C THR A 17 -9.27 14.84 0.55
N SER A 18 -8.99 14.42 1.80
CA SER A 18 -7.66 14.02 2.23
C SER A 18 -7.17 12.75 1.52
N ILE A 19 -5.84 12.66 1.40
CA ILE A 19 -5.18 11.49 0.80
C ILE A 19 -5.45 10.24 1.65
N VAL A 20 -5.51 10.39 2.98
CA VAL A 20 -5.84 9.30 3.92
C VAL A 20 -7.23 8.74 3.62
N ARG A 21 -8.25 9.61 3.48
CA ARG A 21 -9.63 9.18 3.21
C ARG A 21 -9.77 8.43 1.88
N LYS A 22 -9.05 8.87 0.85
CA LYS A 22 -9.03 8.21 -0.46
C LYS A 22 -8.33 6.85 -0.38
N SER A 23 -7.16 6.81 0.26
CA SER A 23 -6.33 5.60 0.41
C SER A 23 -7.07 4.44 1.09
N THR A 24 -7.93 4.74 2.04
CA THR A 24 -8.68 3.72 2.80
C THR A 24 -9.95 3.23 2.12
N LYS A 25 -10.46 3.94 1.11
CA LYS A 25 -11.59 3.49 0.30
C LYS A 25 -11.14 2.54 -0.83
N GLU A 26 -9.83 2.38 -1.03
CA GLU A 26 -9.31 1.43 -2.02
C GLU A 26 -9.61 -0.03 -1.62
N ASN A 27 -9.92 -0.88 -2.59
CA ASN A 27 -10.23 -2.31 -2.38
C ASN A 27 -9.10 -3.13 -1.70
N ARG A 28 -7.90 -2.56 -1.61
CA ARG A 28 -6.71 -3.23 -1.04
C ARG A 28 -6.40 -2.76 0.38
N ALA A 29 -7.21 -1.87 0.95
CA ALA A 29 -7.07 -1.41 2.31
C ALA A 29 -7.73 -2.40 3.28
N TYR A 30 -7.01 -2.82 4.31
CA TYR A 30 -7.54 -3.71 5.36
C TYR A 30 -7.08 -3.25 6.75
N GLN A 31 -7.83 -3.65 7.78
CA GLN A 31 -7.46 -3.42 9.17
C GLN A 31 -6.79 -4.67 9.76
N ALA A 32 -5.75 -4.49 10.56
CA ALA A 32 -5.14 -5.61 11.26
C ALA A 32 -6.09 -6.14 12.34
N LEU A 33 -6.25 -7.46 12.39
CA LEU A 33 -7.10 -8.16 13.36
C LEU A 33 -8.58 -7.74 13.31
N GLU A 34 -9.11 -7.47 12.11
CA GLU A 34 -10.52 -7.09 11.91
C GLU A 34 -11.51 -8.11 12.51
N GLU A 35 -11.17 -9.40 12.49
CA GLU A 35 -11.96 -10.50 13.05
C GLU A 35 -12.19 -10.38 14.57
N VAL A 36 -11.26 -9.76 15.29
CA VAL A 36 -11.33 -9.56 16.75
C VAL A 36 -12.24 -8.36 17.09
N GLY A 37 -12.61 -7.55 16.11
CA GLY A 37 -13.43 -6.35 16.32
C GLY A 37 -12.69 -5.19 16.95
N ILE A 38 -11.35 -5.25 17.00
CA ILE A 38 -10.53 -4.07 17.31
C ILE A 38 -10.69 -3.12 16.12
N LYS A 39 -11.10 -1.87 16.36
CA LYS A 39 -11.31 -0.84 15.32
C LYS A 39 -10.10 0.10 15.30
N PRO A 40 -8.96 -0.29 14.72
CA PRO A 40 -7.76 0.54 14.71
C PRO A 40 -7.96 1.75 13.79
N ASN A 41 -7.31 2.85 14.14
CA ASN A 41 -7.24 4.07 13.31
C ASN A 41 -6.13 3.97 12.24
N MET A 42 -5.82 2.76 11.78
CA MET A 42 -4.74 2.48 10.84
C MET A 42 -5.19 1.43 9.83
N TRP A 43 -4.85 1.65 8.56
CA TRP A 43 -5.14 0.75 7.46
C TRP A 43 -3.85 0.36 6.76
N TYR A 44 -3.72 -0.93 6.45
CA TYR A 44 -2.62 -1.49 5.69
C TYR A 44 -3.04 -1.74 4.25
N LYS A 45 -2.07 -1.77 3.33
CA LYS A 45 -2.31 -2.12 1.91
C LYS A 45 -1.77 -3.51 1.61
N VAL A 46 -2.51 -4.26 0.80
CA VAL A 46 -2.05 -5.56 0.29
C VAL A 46 -0.79 -5.38 -0.57
N LYS A 47 0.23 -6.20 -0.31
CA LYS A 47 1.47 -6.23 -1.10
C LYS A 47 1.24 -6.99 -2.40
N VAL A 48 1.24 -6.27 -3.52
CA VAL A 48 1.21 -6.87 -4.86
C VAL A 48 2.65 -7.08 -5.34
N ARG A 49 3.04 -8.34 -5.62
CA ARG A 49 4.41 -8.72 -5.99
C ARG A 49 4.65 -8.81 -7.51
N ASN A 50 3.59 -8.85 -8.34
CA ASN A 50 3.66 -8.92 -9.81
C ASN A 50 4.61 -10.03 -10.34
N GLU A 51 4.46 -11.26 -9.84
CA GLU A 51 5.40 -12.37 -10.12
C GLU A 51 5.33 -12.88 -11.57
N GLU A 52 4.17 -12.80 -12.23
CA GLU A 52 4.02 -13.14 -13.65
C GLU A 52 3.72 -11.88 -14.46
N ASN A 53 4.76 -11.26 -15.01
CA ASN A 53 4.62 -10.14 -15.92
C ASN A 53 5.61 -10.28 -17.07
N LYS A 54 5.10 -10.58 -18.28
CA LYS A 54 5.90 -10.83 -19.50
C LYS A 54 6.80 -9.64 -19.85
N GLU A 55 6.37 -8.41 -19.55
CA GLU A 55 7.13 -7.19 -19.83
C GLU A 55 8.24 -6.96 -18.79
N LEU A 56 7.98 -7.27 -17.52
CA LEU A 56 9.00 -7.18 -16.45
C LEU A 56 10.02 -8.31 -16.53
N ALA A 57 9.62 -9.51 -16.96
CA ALA A 57 10.52 -10.64 -17.14
C ALA A 57 11.65 -10.34 -18.16
N ALA A 58 11.33 -9.58 -19.21
CA ALA A 58 12.33 -9.14 -20.20
C ALA A 58 13.35 -8.13 -19.64
N LEU A 59 12.96 -7.32 -18.64
CA LEU A 59 13.82 -6.30 -18.00
C LEU A 59 14.64 -6.86 -16.83
N GLN A 60 14.15 -7.91 -16.17
CA GLN A 60 14.85 -8.57 -15.06
C GLN A 60 16.06 -9.40 -15.54
N HIS A 61 16.01 -9.94 -16.76
CA HIS A 61 17.13 -10.69 -17.35
C HIS A 61 18.32 -9.79 -17.74
N THR A 62 18.09 -8.51 -18.04
CA THR A 62 19.16 -7.58 -18.45
C THR A 62 19.90 -6.95 -17.27
N THR A 63 19.28 -6.96 -16.08
CA THR A 63 19.80 -6.33 -14.86
C THR A 63 20.64 -7.26 -13.98
N SER A 64 20.66 -8.58 -14.25
CA SER A 64 21.47 -9.56 -13.51
C SER A 64 22.92 -9.69 -14.02
N HIS A 65 23.31 -8.95 -15.07
CA HIS A 65 24.65 -9.00 -15.68
C HIS A 65 25.61 -7.87 -15.27
N HIS A 66 25.32 -7.16 -14.17
CA HIS A 66 26.29 -6.25 -13.52
C HIS A 66 26.46 -6.56 -12.04
#